data_AF-A0A662UMZ9-F1
#
_entry.id   AF-A0A662UMZ9-F1
#
_cell.length_a   1.000
_cell.length_b   1.000
_cell.length_c   1.000
_cell.angle_alpha   90.00
_cell.angle_beta   90.00
_cell.angle_gamma   90.00
#
_symmetry.space_group_name_H-M   'P 1'
#
loop_
_entity.id
_entity.type
_entity.pdbx_description
1 polymer ?
#
loop_
_entity_poly.entity_id
_entity_poly.type
_entity_poly.pdbx_seq_one_letter_code
_entity_poly.pdbx_strand_id
1 'polypeptide(L)'
;EREGYIKGYQIVVDPVKLGFRAVAYIGVNIDSDKIIEVAQKLASWDDVVYVAVTSGDHDVMAEVWAKSSNEMHEKLEKIRQLEGVRNVYPAIVLDVIKSREAFPINVMLKEV
;
A
#
# COMPACT_ATOMS: atom_id res chain seq x y z
N GLU A 1 13.56 -14.92 -17.15
CA GLU A 1 12.17 -14.85 -17.66
C GLU A 1 11.60 -16.22 -18.01
N ARG A 2 12.21 -16.97 -18.94
CA ARG A 2 11.72 -18.31 -19.33
C ARG A 2 11.54 -19.30 -18.18
N GLU A 3 12.40 -19.21 -17.16
CA GLU A 3 12.32 -20.05 -15.96
C GLU A 3 11.44 -19.45 -14.85
N GLY A 4 10.77 -18.31 -15.10
CA GLY A 4 9.79 -17.74 -14.19
C GLY A 4 10.35 -16.92 -13.02
N TYR A 5 11.68 -16.81 -12.86
CA TYR A 5 12.31 -15.97 -11.83
C TYR A 5 12.08 -14.46 -12.02
N ILE A 6 12.08 -14.00 -13.28
CA ILE A 6 11.77 -12.61 -13.62
C ILE A 6 10.31 -12.58 -14.03
N LYS A 7 9.46 -11.91 -13.23
CA LYS A 7 8.02 -11.78 -13.48
C LYS A 7 7.67 -10.59 -14.37
N GLY A 8 8.55 -9.59 -14.45
CA GLY A 8 8.35 -8.42 -15.30
C GLY A 8 9.37 -7.33 -15.00
N TYR A 9 9.19 -6.19 -15.67
CA TYR A 9 9.97 -4.97 -15.48
C TYR A 9 9.04 -3.88 -14.93
N GLN A 10 9.52 -3.12 -13.96
CA GLN A 10 8.78 -1.99 -13.40
C GLN A 10 9.64 -0.74 -13.38
N ILE A 11 9.00 0.41 -13.59
CA ILE A 11 9.63 1.72 -13.38
C ILE A 11 9.34 2.13 -11.95
N VAL A 12 10.39 2.42 -11.18
CA VAL A 12 10.25 2.97 -9.83
C VAL A 12 10.28 4.49 -9.93
N VAL A 13 9.23 5.12 -9.42
CA VAL A 13 9.03 6.58 -9.48
C VAL A 13 8.98 7.16 -8.08
N ASP A 14 9.38 8.44 -7.99
CA ASP A 14 9.23 9.22 -6.77
C ASP A 14 7.83 9.87 -6.78
N PRO A 15 6.91 9.48 -5.88
CA PRO A 15 5.55 10.00 -5.84
C PRO A 15 5.52 11.52 -5.62
N VAL A 16 6.44 12.07 -4.84
CA VAL A 16 6.52 13.50 -4.56
C VAL A 16 6.83 14.28 -5.84
N LYS A 17 7.76 13.77 -6.66
CA LYS A 17 8.09 14.38 -7.97
C LYS A 17 6.97 14.27 -8.99
N LEU A 18 6.07 13.29 -8.83
CA LEU A 18 4.86 13.16 -9.65
C LEU A 18 3.69 14.03 -9.16
N GLY A 19 3.89 14.79 -8.09
CA GLY A 19 2.88 15.69 -7.53
C GLY A 19 1.99 15.06 -6.45
N PHE A 20 2.28 13.84 -6.01
CA PHE A 20 1.64 13.24 -4.83
C PHE A 20 2.32 13.76 -3.57
N ARG A 21 1.64 14.68 -2.87
CA ARG A 21 2.19 15.37 -1.69
C ARG A 21 1.81 14.70 -0.37
N ALA A 22 0.98 13.67 -0.41
CA ALA A 22 0.61 12.89 0.76
C ALA A 22 0.66 11.40 0.40
N VAL A 23 1.63 10.69 0.99
CA VAL A 23 1.75 9.23 0.90
C VAL A 23 1.47 8.67 2.29
N ALA A 24 0.66 7.62 2.38
CA ALA A 24 0.31 7.00 3.65
C ALA A 24 0.35 5.48 3.57
N TYR A 25 0.85 4.86 4.63
CA TYR A 25 0.55 3.47 4.92
C TYR A 25 -0.68 3.42 5.82
N ILE A 26 -1.66 2.60 5.47
CA ILE A 26 -2.94 2.57 6.15
C ILE A 26 -3.19 1.15 6.64
N GLY A 27 -3.24 0.99 7.95
CA GLY A 27 -3.77 -0.22 8.59
C GLY A 27 -5.29 -0.15 8.66
N VAL A 28 -5.98 -1.23 8.29
CA VAL A 28 -7.44 -1.33 8.31
C VAL A 28 -7.84 -2.57 9.08
N ASN A 29 -8.70 -2.38 10.08
CA ASN A 29 -9.27 -3.48 10.86
C ASN A 29 -10.70 -3.71 10.37
N ILE A 30 -11.00 -4.95 10.01
CA ILE A 30 -12.16 -5.34 9.23
C ILE A 30 -12.85 -6.51 9.94
N ASP A 31 -14.15 -6.66 9.77
CA ASP A 31 -14.88 -7.86 10.19
C ASP A 31 -14.39 -9.09 9.41
N SER A 32 -14.23 -10.22 10.10
CA SER A 32 -13.49 -11.38 9.57
C SER A 32 -14.05 -11.94 8.25
N ASP A 33 -15.37 -11.84 8.04
CA ASP A 33 -16.07 -12.30 6.84
C ASP A 33 -15.95 -11.33 5.66
N LYS A 34 -15.42 -10.12 5.88
CA LYS A 34 -15.29 -9.04 4.89
C LYS A 34 -13.86 -8.73 4.48
N ILE A 35 -12.85 -9.34 5.10
CA ILE A 35 -11.43 -9.03 4.86
C ILE A 35 -11.06 -9.08 3.37
N ILE A 36 -11.40 -10.17 2.68
CA ILE A 36 -11.05 -10.35 1.26
C ILE A 36 -11.81 -9.37 0.37
N GLU A 37 -13.09 -9.13 0.67
CA GLU A 37 -13.94 -8.19 -0.08
C GLU A 37 -13.37 -6.76 0.00
N VAL A 38 -13.06 -6.30 1.20
CA VAL A 38 -12.45 -4.98 1.43
C VAL A 38 -11.07 -4.88 0.79
N ALA A 39 -10.21 -5.90 0.93
CA ALA A 39 -8.90 -5.91 0.30
C ALA A 39 -8.98 -5.80 -1.23
N GLN A 40 -9.88 -6.56 -1.87
CA GLN A 40 -10.11 -6.46 -3.32
C GLN A 40 -10.66 -5.10 -3.73
N LYS A 41 -11.55 -4.51 -2.91
CA LYS A 41 -12.10 -3.19 -3.17
C LYS A 41 -11.03 -2.11 -3.13
N LEU A 42 -10.13 -2.16 -2.14
CA LEU A 42 -8.98 -1.25 -2.06
C LEU A 42 -8.03 -1.46 -3.24
N ALA A 43 -7.76 -2.71 -3.61
CA ALA A 43 -6.88 -3.04 -4.74
C ALA A 43 -7.44 -2.57 -6.10
N SER A 44 -8.73 -2.24 -6.18
CA SER A 44 -9.34 -1.72 -7.40
C SER A 44 -9.22 -0.19 -7.54
N TRP A 45 -8.58 0.50 -6.60
CA TRP A 45 -8.42 1.97 -6.63
C TRP A 45 -7.04 2.32 -7.17
N ASP A 46 -6.98 3.16 -8.20
CA ASP A 46 -5.72 3.49 -8.92
C ASP A 46 -4.66 4.16 -8.02
N ASP A 47 -5.12 4.84 -6.97
CA ASP A 47 -4.32 5.55 -5.98
C ASP A 47 -3.86 4.69 -4.80
N VAL A 48 -4.27 3.42 -4.77
CA VAL A 48 -3.82 2.41 -3.82
C VAL A 48 -2.76 1.53 -4.52
N VAL A 49 -1.50 1.81 -4.24
CA VAL A 49 -0.37 1.20 -4.97
C VAL A 49 0.12 -0.12 -4.35
N TYR A 50 -0.39 -0.47 -3.17
CA TYR A 50 -0.12 -1.73 -2.48
C TYR A 50 -1.29 -2.08 -1.58
N VAL A 51 -1.68 -3.35 -1.55
CA VAL A 51 -2.63 -3.92 -0.59
C VAL A 51 -2.17 -5.31 -0.20
N ALA A 52 -2.19 -5.63 1.09
CA ALA A 52 -1.95 -6.97 1.59
C ALA A 52 -2.86 -7.28 2.77
N VAL A 53 -3.33 -8.53 2.83
CA VAL A 53 -3.91 -9.09 4.06
C VAL A 53 -2.75 -9.45 4.99
N THR A 54 -2.85 -9.09 6.26
CA THR A 54 -1.78 -9.26 7.24
C THR A 54 -2.30 -9.95 8.51
N SER A 55 -1.41 -10.62 9.24
CA SER A 55 -1.74 -11.30 10.50
C SER A 55 -1.45 -10.45 11.74
N GLY A 56 -0.98 -9.21 11.57
CA GLY A 56 -0.60 -8.30 12.65
C GLY A 56 -1.79 -7.56 13.26
N ASP A 57 -1.54 -6.38 13.82
CA ASP A 57 -2.57 -5.54 14.45
C ASP A 57 -3.66 -5.03 13.48
N HIS A 58 -3.39 -5.17 12.18
CA HIS A 58 -4.27 -4.78 11.10
C HIS A 58 -4.58 -5.99 10.21
N ASP A 59 -5.84 -6.14 9.83
CA ASP A 59 -6.29 -7.21 8.94
C ASP A 59 -5.82 -6.96 7.51
N VAL A 60 -5.76 -5.68 7.10
CA VAL A 60 -5.25 -5.23 5.80
C VAL A 60 -4.31 -4.05 5.97
N MET A 61 -3.20 -4.06 5.22
CA MET A 61 -2.28 -2.94 5.04
C MET A 61 -2.37 -2.42 3.60
N ALA A 62 -2.50 -1.11 3.43
CA ALA A 62 -2.51 -0.46 2.12
C ALA A 62 -1.48 0.68 2.04
N GLU A 63 -0.90 0.92 0.87
CA GLU A 63 -0.12 2.13 0.57
C GLU A 63 -0.95 3.00 -0.37
N VAL A 64 -1.23 4.24 0.03
CA VAL A 64 -2.13 5.16 -0.67
C VAL A 64 -1.42 6.46 -0.98
N TRP A 65 -1.56 6.92 -2.22
CA TRP A 65 -0.98 8.16 -2.71
C TRP A 65 -2.07 9.20 -2.98
N ALA A 66 -1.85 10.43 -2.55
CA ALA A 66 -2.77 11.54 -2.76
C ALA A 66 -2.01 12.83 -3.13
N LYS A 67 -2.64 13.69 -3.92
CA LYS A 67 -2.07 14.98 -4.36
C LYS A 67 -2.09 16.03 -3.26
N SER A 68 -2.90 15.84 -2.22
CA SER A 68 -3.02 16.76 -1.09
C SER A 68 -3.48 16.05 0.19
N SER A 69 -3.35 16.74 1.33
CA SER A 69 -3.91 16.30 2.61
C SER A 69 -5.44 16.17 2.58
N ASN A 70 -6.11 17.07 1.84
CA ASN A 70 -7.58 17.02 1.70
C ASN A 70 -8.01 15.78 0.92
N GLU A 71 -7.34 15.49 -0.20
CA GLU A 71 -7.62 14.27 -0.96
C GLU A 71 -7.30 13.01 -0.14
N MET A 72 -6.23 13.01 0.65
CA MET A 72 -5.94 11.92 1.59
C MET A 72 -7.08 11.75 2.62
N HIS A 73 -7.60 12.84 3.18
CA HIS A 73 -8.73 12.79 4.10
C HIS A 73 -9.98 12.19 3.45
N GLU A 74 -10.33 12.61 2.24
CA GLU A 74 -11.45 12.03 1.48
C GLU A 74 -11.29 10.53 1.24
N LYS A 75 -10.07 10.09 0.91
CA LYS A 75 -9.77 8.65 0.74
C LYS A 75 -9.95 7.90 2.05
N LEU A 76 -9.46 8.44 3.18
CA LEU A 76 -9.64 7.82 4.49
C LEU A 76 -11.12 7.66 4.85
N GLU A 77 -11.95 8.68 4.59
CA GLU A 77 -13.38 8.59 4.82
C GLU A 77 -14.05 7.55 3.91
N LYS A 78 -13.64 7.44 2.64
CA LYS A 78 -14.12 6.36 1.76
C LYS A 78 -13.75 4.98 2.29
N ILE A 79 -12.55 4.79 2.84
CA ILE A 79 -12.14 3.51 3.46
C ILE A 79 -13.01 3.22 4.69
N ARG A 80 -13.25 4.21 5.56
CA ARG A 80 -14.12 4.07 6.75
C ARG A 80 -15.56 3.67 6.41
N GLN A 81 -16.03 4.05 5.22
CA GLN A 81 -17.40 3.73 4.75
C GLN A 81 -17.53 2.35 4.11
N LEU A 82 -16.43 1.63 3.87
CA LEU A 82 -16.51 0.27 3.34
C LEU A 82 -17.16 -0.65 4.37
N GLU A 83 -18.07 -1.52 3.89
CA GLU A 83 -18.78 -2.47 4.73
C GLU A 83 -17.79 -3.40 5.45
N GLY A 84 -17.99 -3.57 6.77
CA GLY A 84 -17.12 -4.37 7.63
C GLY A 84 -15.86 -3.64 8.10
N VAL A 85 -15.55 -2.42 7.64
CA VAL A 85 -14.42 -1.65 8.20
C VAL A 85 -14.79 -1.13 9.59
N ARG A 86 -14.01 -1.56 10.59
CA ARG A 86 -14.16 -1.15 11.98
C ARG A 86 -13.30 0.06 12.31
N ASN A 87 -12.03 0.05 11.89
CA ASN A 87 -11.07 1.12 12.17
C ASN A 87 -10.08 1.31 11.03
N VAL A 88 -9.59 2.54 10.90
CA VAL A 88 -8.59 2.96 9.90
C VAL A 88 -7.47 3.72 10.61
N TYR A 89 -6.24 3.27 10.43
CA TYR A 89 -5.01 3.74 11.08
C TYR A 89 -4.02 4.26 10.02
N PRO A 90 -4.13 5.54 9.62
CA PRO A 90 -3.19 6.13 8.68
C PRO A 90 -1.86 6.49 9.35
N ALA A 91 -0.77 6.11 8.70
CA ALA A 91 0.59 6.55 8.97
C ALA A 91 1.08 7.37 7.77
N ILE A 92 0.95 8.70 7.87
CA ILE A 92 1.47 9.62 6.84
C ILE A 92 3.00 9.55 6.83
N VAL A 93 3.58 9.34 5.66
CA VAL A 93 5.02 9.31 5.47
C VAL A 93 5.57 10.73 5.60
N LEU A 94 6.42 10.96 6.60
CA LEU A 94 7.05 12.26 6.84
C LEU A 94 8.39 12.40 6.11
N ASP A 95 9.17 11.32 6.06
CA ASP A 95 10.47 11.26 5.37
C ASP A 95 10.75 9.82 4.91
N VAL A 96 11.51 9.67 3.82
CA VAL A 96 11.90 8.38 3.25
C VAL A 96 13.40 8.21 3.39
N ILE A 97 13.81 7.42 4.37
CA ILE A 97 15.23 7.14 4.63
C ILE A 97 15.83 6.21 3.56
N LYS A 98 15.05 5.24 3.08
CA LYS A 98 15.42 4.31 2.02
C LYS A 98 14.19 3.97 1.18
N SER A 99 14.29 4.10 -0.14
CA SER A 99 13.23 3.72 -1.07
C SER A 99 13.23 2.21 -1.36
N ARG A 100 12.12 1.71 -1.93
CA ARG A 100 12.04 0.31 -2.37
C ARG A 100 13.05 0.05 -3.48
N GLU A 101 13.90 -0.96 -3.28
CA GLU A 101 14.77 -1.49 -4.32
C GLU A 101 13.98 -2.50 -5.16
N ALA A 102 14.11 -2.42 -6.50
CA ALA A 102 13.40 -3.32 -7.40
C ALA A 102 13.79 -4.80 -7.22
N PHE A 103 15.01 -5.06 -6.73
CA PHE A 103 15.53 -6.39 -6.48
C PHE A 103 16.63 -6.36 -5.41
N PRO A 104 16.49 -7.07 -4.28
CA PRO A 104 17.46 -7.02 -3.18
C PRO A 104 18.68 -7.91 -3.48
N ILE A 105 19.53 -7.48 -4.41
CA ILE A 105 20.73 -8.23 -4.88
C ILE A 105 21.61 -8.68 -3.69
N ASN A 106 21.78 -7.79 -2.71
CA ASN A 106 22.64 -8.04 -1.54
C ASN A 106 22.11 -9.16 -0.63
N VAL A 107 20.82 -9.51 -0.69
CA VAL A 107 20.27 -10.63 0.07
C VAL A 107 20.63 -11.94 -0.62
N MET A 108 20.47 -12.02 -1.95
CA MET A 108 20.78 -13.26 -2.68
C MET A 108 22.27 -13.58 -2.71
N LEU A 109 23.16 -12.57 -2.79
CA LEU A 109 24.61 -12.80 -2.79
C LEU A 109 25.17 -13.29 -1.45
N LYS A 110 24.39 -13.22 -0.36
CA LYS A 110 24.81 -13.74 0.95
C LYS A 110 24.47 -15.22 1.15
N GLU A 111 23.65 -15.79 0.27
CA GLU A 111 23.21 -17.19 0.31
C GLU A 111 23.95 -18.09 -0.71
N VAL A 112 24.97 -17.53 -1.38
CA VAL A 112 25.89 -18.22 -2.30
C VAL A 112 27.31 -18.12 -1.74
#